data_AF-A0A0R2FLC0-F1
#
_entry.id   AF-A0A0R2FLC0-F1
#
_cell.length_a   1.000
_cell.length_b   1.000
_cell.length_c   1.000
_cell.angle_alpha   90.00
_cell.angle_beta   90.00
_cell.angle_gamma   90.00
#
_symmetry.space_group_name_H-M   'P 1'
#
loop_
_entity.id
_entity.type
_entity.pdbx_description
1 polymer ?
#
loop_
_entity_poly.entity_id
_entity_poly.type
_entity_poly.pdbx_seq_one_letter_code
_entity_poly.pdbx_strand_id
1 'polypeptide(L)'
;MAMKYCPACGAKNADAAKFCAKCGASFADAEPVDSTVKATTTPESPASTVTEKHRSSGNGWIGAIIGVIVVGIVLIVGGHSFYLNHRSAQATADIGQTIANKEFGDDEVRVYYSKSENTFTIKTLSGSAIRSSFTEYVEDGDNQSEIDDVTTEYQRFIDGVEGKMGSKYREAYYTYIENPWDSTKVFWDSRGTKIGYNWAEDN
;
A
#
# COMPACT_ATOMS: atom_id res chain seq x y z
N MET A 1 -34.68 -9.23 1.25
CA MET A 1 -34.47 -8.00 0.45
C MET A 1 -34.26 -8.42 -0.99
N ALA A 2 -35.16 -8.05 -1.90
CA ALA A 2 -34.98 -8.32 -3.33
C ALA A 2 -33.77 -7.54 -3.87
N MET A 3 -33.05 -8.11 -4.84
CA MET A 3 -31.86 -7.51 -5.45
C MET A 3 -31.88 -7.75 -6.94
N LYS A 4 -31.38 -6.77 -7.70
CA LYS A 4 -31.26 -6.83 -9.16
C LYS A 4 -29.81 -6.61 -9.59
N TYR A 5 -29.46 -7.14 -10.75
CA TYR A 5 -28.13 -6.98 -11.33
C TYR A 5 -28.18 -5.94 -12.45
N CYS A 6 -27.16 -5.09 -12.51
CA CYS A 6 -27.05 -4.09 -13.56
C CYS A 6 -26.78 -4.74 -14.92
N PRO A 7 -27.63 -4.54 -15.95
CA PRO A 7 -27.38 -5.10 -17.27
C PRO A 7 -26.15 -4.49 -17.96
N ALA A 8 -25.72 -3.28 -17.55
CA ALA A 8 -24.57 -2.61 -18.13
C ALA A 8 -23.22 -3.05 -17.53
N CYS A 9 -23.16 -3.47 -16.26
CA CYS A 9 -21.89 -3.79 -15.59
C CYS A 9 -21.90 -5.02 -14.66
N GLY A 10 -23.04 -5.70 -14.52
CA GLY A 10 -23.19 -6.88 -13.67
C GLY A 10 -23.22 -6.62 -12.16
N ALA A 11 -23.18 -5.36 -11.71
CA ALA A 11 -23.17 -5.05 -10.28
C ALA A 11 -24.51 -5.39 -9.61
N LYS A 12 -24.45 -5.93 -8.39
CA LYS A 12 -25.62 -6.17 -7.54
C LYS A 12 -26.12 -4.84 -6.96
N ASN A 13 -27.41 -4.56 -7.10
CA ASN A 13 -28.05 -3.33 -6.63
C ASN A 13 -29.34 -3.67 -5.87
N ALA A 14 -29.78 -2.76 -5.00
CA ALA A 14 -31.09 -2.84 -4.37
C ALA A 14 -32.18 -2.81 -5.44
N ASP A 15 -33.26 -3.54 -5.22
CA ASP A 15 -34.36 -3.65 -6.19
C ASP A 15 -35.00 -2.28 -6.52
N ALA A 16 -35.16 -1.44 -5.50
CA ALA A 16 -35.68 -0.07 -5.61
C ALA A 16 -34.67 0.95 -6.20
N ALA A 17 -33.43 0.54 -6.53
CA ALA A 17 -32.45 1.45 -7.09
C ALA A 17 -32.88 1.94 -8.48
N LYS A 18 -33.00 3.26 -8.66
CA LYS A 18 -33.29 3.88 -9.96
C LYS A 18 -32.07 3.91 -10.88
N PHE A 19 -30.88 3.94 -10.29
CA PHE A 19 -29.59 3.96 -10.98
C PHE A 19 -28.62 2.97 -10.33
N CYS A 20 -27.65 2.48 -11.09
CA CYS A 20 -26.61 1.60 -10.59
C CYS A 20 -25.62 2.36 -9.70
N ALA A 21 -25.39 1.88 -8.47
CA ALA A 21 -24.44 2.48 -7.54
C ALA A 21 -22.97 2.36 -8.00
N LYS A 22 -22.68 1.42 -8.92
CA LYS A 22 -21.31 1.20 -9.43
C LYS A 22 -21.02 2.00 -10.70
N CYS A 23 -21.96 2.08 -11.65
CA CYS A 23 -21.71 2.68 -12.96
C CYS A 23 -22.67 3.80 -13.36
N GLY A 24 -23.69 4.11 -12.55
CA GLY A 24 -24.66 5.18 -12.82
C GLY A 24 -25.73 4.86 -13.88
N ALA A 25 -25.70 3.68 -14.51
CA ALA A 25 -26.72 3.30 -15.49
C ALA A 25 -28.12 3.27 -14.88
N SER A 26 -29.11 3.87 -15.57
CA SER A 26 -30.52 3.85 -15.17
C SER A 26 -31.11 2.45 -15.30
N PHE A 27 -31.98 2.09 -14.37
CA PHE A 27 -32.77 0.86 -14.38
C PHE A 27 -34.20 1.07 -14.90
N ALA A 28 -34.47 2.17 -15.61
CA ALA A 28 -35.79 2.43 -16.17
C ALA A 28 -36.12 1.39 -17.25
N ASP A 29 -37.00 0.45 -16.92
CA ASP A 29 -37.68 -0.42 -17.88
C ASP A 29 -38.66 0.43 -18.73
N ALA A 30 -38.60 0.21 -20.03
CA ALA A 30 -39.52 0.77 -21.01
C ALA A 30 -40.83 -0.02 -20.97
N GLU A 31 -41.92 0.61 -20.54
CA GLU A 31 -43.28 0.06 -20.59
C GLU A 31 -44.29 1.21 -20.81
N PRO A 32 -45.49 0.92 -21.33
CA PRO A 32 -46.02 1.45 -22.59
C PRO A 32 -46.87 2.70 -22.40
N VAL A 33 -46.96 3.52 -23.44
CA VAL A 33 -47.93 4.61 -23.54
C VAL A 33 -49.34 4.04 -23.67
N ASP A 34 -50.03 3.82 -22.56
CA ASP A 34 -51.50 3.78 -22.53
C ASP A 34 -52.02 5.20 -22.26
N SER A 35 -52.15 5.97 -23.34
CA SER A 35 -53.02 7.14 -23.38
C SER A 35 -54.32 6.71 -24.04
N THR A 36 -55.31 6.43 -23.19
CA THR A 36 -56.70 6.30 -23.58
C THR A 36 -57.20 7.63 -24.16
N VAL A 37 -57.32 7.72 -25.49
CA VAL A 37 -58.30 8.61 -26.14
C VAL A 37 -58.98 7.83 -27.27
N LYS A 38 -60.26 7.55 -27.10
CA LYS A 38 -61.22 7.17 -28.14
C LYS A 38 -62.22 8.32 -28.19
N ALA A 39 -62.66 8.89 -29.30
CA ALA A 39 -62.35 8.86 -30.73
C ALA A 39 -63.10 10.06 -31.34
N THR A 40 -62.72 10.57 -32.52
CA THR A 40 -63.64 11.08 -33.58
C THR A 40 -62.81 11.45 -34.83
N THR A 41 -62.87 10.55 -35.83
CA THR A 41 -62.82 10.71 -37.31
C THR A 41 -62.03 11.84 -38.00
N THR A 42 -60.93 11.45 -38.70
CA THR A 42 -60.65 11.49 -40.19
C THR A 42 -61.43 12.48 -41.09
N PRO A 43 -60.88 13.11 -42.18
CA PRO A 43 -59.69 12.75 -43.00
C PRO A 43 -58.73 13.90 -43.42
N GLU A 44 -57.61 13.48 -44.03
CA GLU A 44 -57.00 14.04 -45.27
C GLU A 44 -55.60 14.69 -45.20
N SER A 45 -54.71 14.02 -45.95
CA SER A 45 -53.35 14.36 -46.44
C SER A 45 -53.38 15.62 -47.36
N PRO A 46 -52.26 16.23 -47.85
CA PRO A 46 -50.87 15.77 -47.80
C PRO A 46 -49.79 16.83 -47.48
N ALA A 47 -48.59 16.31 -47.18
CA ALA A 47 -47.26 16.86 -47.50
C ALA A 47 -46.87 18.27 -47.03
N SER A 48 -45.95 18.34 -46.07
CA SER A 48 -44.69 19.08 -46.26
C SER A 48 -43.58 18.56 -45.34
N THR A 49 -42.50 18.15 -46.00
CA THR A 49 -41.14 17.89 -45.54
C THR A 49 -40.56 19.10 -44.81
N VAL A 50 -39.78 18.90 -43.73
CA VAL A 50 -38.36 19.33 -43.54
C VAL A 50 -37.85 18.82 -42.17
N THR A 51 -36.87 17.92 -42.26
CA THR A 51 -35.64 17.77 -41.45
C THR A 51 -35.49 18.73 -40.24
N GLU A 52 -35.26 18.28 -39.00
CA GLU A 52 -33.90 17.96 -38.56
C GLU A 52 -33.87 17.11 -37.28
N LYS A 53 -33.05 16.07 -37.38
CA LYS A 53 -32.63 15.19 -36.31
C LYS A 53 -31.59 15.94 -35.46
N HIS A 54 -32.01 16.56 -34.38
CA HIS A 54 -31.07 17.09 -33.39
C HIS A 54 -30.47 15.92 -32.59
N ARG A 55 -29.42 15.31 -33.13
CA ARG A 55 -28.50 14.46 -32.37
C ARG A 55 -27.74 15.39 -31.44
N SER A 56 -28.03 15.35 -30.14
CA SER A 56 -27.11 15.93 -29.16
C SER A 56 -25.82 15.12 -29.19
N SER A 57 -24.79 15.70 -29.80
CA SER A 57 -23.46 15.13 -29.90
C SER A 57 -22.84 15.11 -28.51
N GLY A 58 -23.03 13.99 -27.81
CA GLY A 58 -22.36 13.69 -26.55
C GLY A 58 -20.85 13.79 -26.77
N ASN A 59 -20.22 14.67 -26.00
CA ASN A 59 -18.82 15.05 -26.06
C ASN A 59 -17.88 13.86 -25.78
N GLY A 60 -17.66 13.00 -26.79
CA GLY A 60 -16.78 11.82 -26.71
C GLY A 60 -15.33 12.15 -26.34
N TRP A 61 -14.92 13.41 -26.46
CA TRP A 61 -13.62 13.90 -26.00
C TRP A 61 -13.46 13.84 -24.48
N ILE A 62 -14.55 13.94 -23.70
CA ILE A 62 -14.51 13.79 -22.23
C ILE A 62 -14.14 12.36 -21.85
N GLY A 63 -14.69 11.36 -22.54
CA GLY A 63 -14.33 9.96 -22.36
C GLY A 63 -12.86 9.69 -22.74
N ALA A 64 -12.37 10.34 -23.80
CA ALA A 64 -10.96 10.27 -24.18
C ALA A 64 -10.03 10.86 -23.11
N ILE A 65 -10.38 12.01 -22.52
CA ILE A 65 -9.61 12.64 -21.42
C ILE A 65 -9.58 11.75 -20.19
N ILE A 66 -10.74 11.21 -19.77
CA ILE A 66 -10.81 10.30 -18.62
C ILE A 66 -9.97 9.05 -18.88
N GLY A 67 -10.01 8.49 -20.09
CA GLY A 67 -9.15 7.37 -20.49
C GLY A 67 -7.67 7.68 -20.33
N VAL A 68 -7.22 8.84 -20.81
CA VAL A 68 -5.82 9.28 -20.68
C VAL A 68 -5.42 9.48 -19.21
N ILE A 69 -6.29 10.07 -18.39
CA ILE A 69 -6.03 10.26 -16.95
C ILE A 69 -5.88 8.91 -16.24
N VAL A 70 -6.78 7.97 -16.50
CA VAL A 70 -6.73 6.62 -15.89
C VAL A 70 -5.46 5.89 -16.31
N VAL A 71 -5.09 5.93 -17.59
CA VAL A 71 -3.82 5.35 -18.08
C VAL A 71 -2.62 6.02 -17.40
N GLY A 72 -2.63 7.35 -17.27
CA GLY A 72 -1.59 8.09 -16.56
C GLY A 72 -1.44 7.66 -15.11
N ILE A 73 -2.55 7.52 -14.37
CA ILE A 73 -2.54 7.04 -12.98
C ILE A 73 -1.99 5.61 -12.90
N VAL A 74 -2.42 4.72 -13.81
CA VAL A 74 -1.92 3.33 -13.85
C VAL A 74 -0.42 3.28 -14.10
N LEU A 75 0.10 4.12 -15.00
CA LEU A 75 1.55 4.20 -15.27
C LEU A 75 2.33 4.77 -14.09
N ILE A 76 1.80 5.78 -13.40
CA ILE A 76 2.45 6.37 -12.22
C ILE A 76 2.48 5.36 -11.07
N VAL A 77 1.34 4.78 -10.71
CA VAL A 77 1.24 3.83 -9.59
C VAL A 77 2.00 2.54 -9.92
N GLY A 78 1.81 2.00 -11.13
CA GLY A 78 2.49 0.81 -11.60
C GLY A 78 4.00 1.01 -11.72
N GLY A 79 4.44 2.14 -12.28
CA GLY A 79 5.85 2.51 -12.39
C GLY A 79 6.51 2.72 -11.03
N HIS A 80 5.84 3.40 -10.10
CA HIS A 80 6.33 3.56 -8.72
C HIS A 80 6.45 2.22 -8.00
N SER A 81 5.41 1.37 -8.07
CA SER A 81 5.44 0.02 -7.49
C SER A 81 6.55 -0.85 -8.10
N PHE A 82 6.68 -0.84 -9.42
CA PHE A 82 7.75 -1.53 -10.14
C PHE A 82 9.13 -1.04 -9.69
N TYR A 83 9.33 0.27 -9.62
CA TYR A 83 10.57 0.87 -9.15
C TYR A 83 10.93 0.41 -7.74
N LEU A 84 10.00 0.51 -6.78
CA LEU A 84 10.21 0.06 -5.40
C LEU A 84 10.54 -1.44 -5.33
N ASN A 85 9.86 -2.26 -6.13
CA ASN A 85 10.04 -3.71 -6.13
C ASN A 85 11.34 -4.17 -6.82
N HIS A 86 11.82 -3.38 -7.79
CA HIS A 86 13.02 -3.68 -8.56
C HIS A 86 14.29 -3.00 -8.03
N ARG A 87 14.21 -2.27 -6.90
CA ARG A 87 15.42 -1.70 -6.26
C ARG A 87 16.48 -2.76 -5.98
N SER A 88 17.73 -2.34 -6.11
CA SER A 88 18.88 -3.17 -5.70
C SER A 88 18.89 -3.36 -4.19
N ALA A 89 19.55 -4.42 -3.73
CA ALA A 89 19.69 -4.66 -2.29
C ALA A 89 20.42 -3.49 -1.60
N GLN A 90 21.45 -2.94 -2.25
CA GLN A 90 22.19 -1.77 -1.74
C GLN A 90 21.30 -0.54 -1.57
N ALA A 91 20.46 -0.21 -2.56
CA ALA A 91 19.57 0.95 -2.45
C ALA A 91 18.55 0.80 -1.31
N THR A 92 18.12 -0.43 -1.00
CA THR A 92 17.29 -0.72 0.17
C THR A 92 18.09 -0.62 1.48
N ALA A 93 19.32 -1.12 1.50
CA ALA A 93 20.23 -1.00 2.64
C ALA A 93 20.53 0.47 2.96
N ASP A 94 20.78 1.32 1.95
CA ASP A 94 21.06 2.75 2.12
C ASP A 94 19.86 3.52 2.73
N ILE A 95 18.64 3.11 2.38
CA ILE A 95 17.41 3.64 3.01
C ILE A 95 17.36 3.20 4.48
N GLY A 96 17.63 1.93 4.74
CA GLY A 96 17.76 1.41 6.10
C GLY A 96 18.80 2.19 6.90
N GLN A 97 19.99 2.43 6.32
CA GLN A 97 21.05 3.21 6.95
C GLN A 97 20.62 4.64 7.25
N THR A 98 19.91 5.30 6.31
CA THR A 98 19.41 6.66 6.52
C THR A 98 18.43 6.73 7.69
N ILE A 99 17.55 5.72 7.82
CA ILE A 99 16.61 5.62 8.94
C ILE A 99 17.37 5.30 10.23
N ALA A 100 18.32 4.37 10.18
CA ALA A 100 19.15 4.01 11.31
C ALA A 100 19.92 5.21 11.87
N ASN A 101 20.56 6.02 11.02
CA ASN A 101 21.24 7.24 11.47
C ASN A 101 20.27 8.23 12.17
N LYS A 102 19.03 8.30 11.69
CA LYS A 102 18.00 9.17 12.28
C LYS A 102 17.52 8.67 13.63
N GLU A 103 17.35 7.36 13.80
CA GLU A 103 16.77 6.78 15.02
C GLU A 103 17.83 6.46 16.08
N PHE A 104 19.00 5.95 15.68
CA PHE A 104 20.08 5.53 16.57
C PHE A 104 21.17 6.61 16.74
N GLY A 105 21.32 7.50 15.77
CA GLY A 105 22.45 8.44 15.69
C GLY A 105 23.45 8.06 14.60
N ASP A 106 24.24 9.06 14.18
CA ASP A 106 25.28 8.87 13.18
C ASP A 106 26.41 7.99 13.73
N ASP A 107 26.96 7.13 12.87
CA ASP A 107 28.07 6.21 13.19
C ASP A 107 27.80 5.24 14.37
N GLU A 108 26.53 4.98 14.69
CA GLU A 108 26.15 3.99 15.70
C GLU A 108 26.07 2.56 15.15
N VAL A 109 25.48 2.41 13.96
CA VAL A 109 25.24 1.09 13.36
C VAL A 109 25.51 1.09 11.86
N ARG A 110 25.70 -0.11 11.31
CA ARG A 110 25.71 -0.38 9.88
C ARG A 110 24.57 -1.33 9.49
N VAL A 111 23.78 -0.92 8.51
CA VAL A 111 22.63 -1.67 8.02
C VAL A 111 22.97 -2.40 6.73
N TYR A 112 22.62 -3.67 6.66
CA TYR A 112 22.67 -4.51 5.46
C TYR A 112 21.27 -4.98 5.11
N TYR A 113 21.04 -5.31 3.83
CA TYR A 113 19.78 -5.87 3.37
C TYR A 113 20.01 -7.04 2.41
N SER A 114 19.34 -8.17 2.70
CA SER A 114 19.31 -9.38 1.87
C SER A 114 17.97 -9.44 1.13
N LYS A 115 17.99 -9.34 -0.20
CA LYS A 115 16.76 -9.37 -1.02
C LYS A 115 16.16 -10.77 -1.15
N SER A 116 16.99 -11.81 -1.14
CA SER A 116 16.55 -13.21 -1.19
C SER A 116 15.87 -13.64 0.10
N GLU A 117 16.39 -13.17 1.24
CA GLU A 117 15.86 -13.50 2.58
C GLU A 117 14.89 -12.44 3.09
N ASN A 118 14.71 -11.35 2.35
CA ASN A 118 13.94 -10.17 2.75
C ASN A 118 14.28 -9.71 4.18
N THR A 119 15.57 -9.61 4.48
CA THR A 119 16.06 -9.41 5.85
C THR A 119 16.96 -8.19 5.95
N PHE A 120 16.71 -7.33 6.94
CA PHE A 120 17.67 -6.31 7.38
C PHE A 120 18.53 -6.84 8.51
N THR A 121 19.84 -6.63 8.40
CA THR A 121 20.80 -6.95 9.46
C THR A 121 21.41 -5.64 9.94
N ILE A 122 21.28 -5.35 11.23
CA ILE A 122 21.86 -4.18 11.87
C ILE A 122 23.07 -4.63 12.68
N LYS A 123 24.25 -4.10 12.36
CA LYS A 123 25.49 -4.36 13.10
C LYS A 123 25.91 -3.11 13.85
N THR A 124 26.13 -3.21 15.16
CA THR A 124 26.67 -2.09 15.94
C THR A 124 28.13 -1.83 15.57
N LEU A 125 28.52 -0.56 15.55
CA LEU A 125 29.89 -0.18 15.22
C LEU A 125 30.80 -0.28 16.46
N SER A 126 32.08 -0.57 16.23
CA SER A 126 33.07 -0.62 17.30
C SER A 126 33.22 0.77 17.92
N GLY A 127 33.04 0.87 19.24
CA GLY A 127 33.13 2.14 19.96
C GLY A 127 31.86 3.00 19.94
N SER A 128 30.75 2.47 19.41
CA SER A 128 29.47 3.18 19.42
C SER A 128 28.84 3.17 20.81
N ALA A 129 27.95 4.13 21.08
CA ALA A 129 27.21 4.18 22.34
C ALA A 129 26.31 2.95 22.50
N ILE A 130 25.60 2.54 21.44
CA ILE A 130 24.75 1.34 21.44
C ILE A 130 25.57 0.09 21.76
N ARG A 131 26.77 -0.05 21.17
CA ARG A 131 27.63 -1.19 21.49
C ARG A 131 28.06 -1.18 22.96
N SER A 132 28.34 -0.01 23.52
CA SER A 132 28.69 0.14 24.93
C SER A 132 27.51 -0.26 25.83
N SER A 133 26.29 0.20 25.54
CA SER A 133 25.09 -0.16 26.30
C SER A 133 24.82 -1.67 26.29
N PHE A 134 24.99 -2.34 25.14
CA PHE A 134 24.90 -3.80 25.08
C PHE A 134 26.00 -4.50 25.87
N THR A 135 27.19 -3.92 25.94
CA THR A 135 28.33 -4.49 26.70
C THR A 135 28.02 -4.45 28.19
N GLU A 136 27.64 -3.28 28.69
CA GLU A 136 27.27 -3.07 30.10
C GLU A 136 26.10 -3.98 30.51
N TYR A 137 25.07 -4.11 29.65
CA TYR A 137 23.94 -5.00 29.93
C TYR A 137 24.34 -6.48 30.02
N VAL A 138 25.23 -6.93 29.12
CA VAL A 138 25.67 -8.34 29.11
C VAL A 138 26.64 -8.65 30.24
N GLU A 139 27.57 -7.75 30.53
CA GLU A 139 28.63 -7.97 31.51
C GLU A 139 28.13 -7.78 32.95
N ASP A 140 27.36 -6.71 33.20
CA ASP A 140 27.01 -6.29 34.55
C ASP A 140 25.53 -6.57 34.91
N GLY A 141 24.68 -6.89 33.92
CA GLY A 141 23.24 -7.09 34.13
C GLY A 141 22.49 -5.83 34.58
N ASP A 142 23.18 -4.69 34.59
CA ASP A 142 22.66 -3.35 34.84
C ASP A 142 22.31 -2.68 33.50
N ASN A 143 21.85 -1.43 33.46
CA ASN A 143 21.60 -0.66 32.22
C ASN A 143 20.30 -0.99 31.45
N GLN A 144 19.26 -1.48 32.12
CA GLN A 144 17.98 -1.83 31.49
C GLN A 144 17.30 -0.63 30.80
N SER A 145 17.44 0.58 31.34
CA SER A 145 16.87 1.81 30.77
C SER A 145 17.42 2.11 29.38
N GLU A 146 18.73 1.99 29.21
CA GLU A 146 19.46 2.25 27.99
C GLU A 146 19.08 1.20 26.93
N ILE A 147 18.89 -0.05 27.35
CA ILE A 147 18.37 -1.11 26.48
C ILE A 147 16.92 -0.84 26.05
N ASP A 148 16.08 -0.31 26.95
CA ASP A 148 14.70 0.04 26.62
C ASP A 148 14.64 1.24 25.64
N ASP A 149 15.57 2.18 25.74
CA ASP A 149 15.74 3.28 24.78
C ASP A 149 16.15 2.75 23.40
N VAL A 150 17.19 1.91 23.33
CA VAL A 150 17.61 1.25 22.07
C VAL A 150 16.48 0.41 21.48
N THR A 151 15.68 -0.24 22.31
CA THR A 151 14.47 -0.97 21.86
C THR A 151 13.48 -0.04 21.18
N THR A 152 13.25 1.13 21.79
CA THR A 152 12.31 2.12 21.27
C THR A 152 12.79 2.67 19.93
N GLU A 153 14.09 2.99 19.82
CA GLU A 153 14.72 3.40 18.56
C GLU A 153 14.62 2.30 17.49
N TYR A 154 14.80 1.04 17.87
CA TYR A 154 14.66 -0.09 16.97
C TYR A 154 13.22 -0.25 16.45
N GLN A 155 12.20 -0.02 17.28
CA GLN A 155 10.81 0.00 16.80
C GLN A 155 10.56 1.15 15.81
N ARG A 156 11.11 2.35 16.08
CA ARG A 156 11.02 3.47 15.12
C ARG A 156 11.73 3.16 13.81
N PHE A 157 12.84 2.42 13.86
CA PHE A 157 13.52 1.92 12.66
C PHE A 157 12.61 0.98 11.86
N ILE A 158 11.98 -0.01 12.50
CA ILE A 158 11.01 -0.94 11.89
C ILE A 158 9.90 -0.17 11.17
N ASP A 159 9.23 0.75 11.87
CA ASP A 159 8.17 1.58 11.31
C ASP A 159 8.67 2.41 10.10
N GLY A 160 9.88 2.97 10.23
CA GLY A 160 10.53 3.76 9.20
C GLY A 160 10.80 2.97 7.93
N VAL A 161 11.34 1.75 8.05
CA VAL A 161 11.66 0.92 6.87
C VAL A 161 10.41 0.35 6.23
N GLU A 162 9.41 -0.07 7.02
CA GLU A 162 8.14 -0.60 6.52
C GLU A 162 7.48 0.39 5.54
N GLY A 163 7.41 1.67 5.91
CA GLY A 163 6.84 2.72 5.07
C GLY A 163 7.55 2.93 3.73
N LYS A 164 8.83 2.55 3.62
CA LYS A 164 9.68 2.74 2.43
C LYS A 164 9.84 1.49 1.58
N MET A 165 9.43 0.33 2.09
CA MET A 165 9.50 -0.95 1.39
C MET A 165 8.47 -1.05 0.27
N GLY A 166 8.83 -1.72 -0.83
CA GLY A 166 7.89 -2.06 -1.90
C GLY A 166 6.82 -3.04 -1.41
N SER A 167 5.62 -2.98 -1.96
CA SER A 167 4.46 -3.76 -1.49
C SER A 167 4.73 -5.27 -1.40
N LYS A 168 5.53 -5.82 -2.31
CA LYS A 168 5.92 -7.25 -2.31
C LYS A 168 6.70 -7.66 -1.05
N TYR A 169 7.51 -6.76 -0.50
CA TYR A 169 8.47 -7.07 0.58
C TYR A 169 7.99 -6.57 1.94
N ARG A 170 7.09 -5.59 1.96
CA ARG A 170 6.65 -4.88 3.17
C ARG A 170 5.95 -5.77 4.20
N GLU A 171 5.20 -6.78 3.76
CA GLU A 171 4.35 -7.58 4.67
C GLU A 171 5.08 -8.76 5.34
N ALA A 172 6.31 -9.08 4.91
CA ALA A 172 7.00 -10.30 5.33
C ALA A 172 8.53 -10.12 5.43
N TYR A 173 8.99 -8.96 5.88
CA TYR A 173 10.42 -8.73 6.10
C TYR A 173 10.82 -9.05 7.53
N TYR A 174 12.05 -9.50 7.68
CA TYR A 174 12.66 -9.73 8.97
C TYR A 174 13.72 -8.66 9.23
N THR A 175 13.88 -8.27 10.49
CA THR A 175 15.01 -7.44 10.88
C THR A 175 15.53 -7.88 12.22
N TYR A 176 16.83 -7.74 12.44
CA TYR A 176 17.46 -8.01 13.71
C TYR A 176 18.72 -7.18 13.94
N ILE A 177 19.04 -6.96 15.22
CA ILE A 177 20.34 -6.45 15.66
C ILE A 177 21.23 -7.65 15.94
N GLU A 178 22.35 -7.77 15.21
CA GLU A 178 23.31 -8.86 15.36
C GLU A 178 24.01 -8.79 16.72
N ASN A 179 24.25 -9.94 17.34
CA ASN A 179 25.09 -9.98 18.52
C ASN A 179 26.54 -9.59 18.16
N PRO A 180 27.11 -8.53 18.78
CA PRO A 180 28.41 -8.01 18.38
C PRO A 180 29.60 -8.90 18.77
N TRP A 181 29.37 -10.00 19.49
CA TRP A 181 30.37 -11.01 19.91
C TRP A 181 30.12 -12.39 19.29
N ASP A 182 28.87 -12.71 18.92
CA ASP A 182 28.50 -13.96 18.27
C ASP A 182 27.50 -13.72 17.14
N SER A 183 27.97 -13.71 15.89
CA SER A 183 27.12 -13.47 14.72
C SER A 183 26.07 -14.58 14.47
N THR A 184 26.10 -15.69 15.22
CA THR A 184 25.05 -16.72 15.17
C THR A 184 23.84 -16.37 16.06
N LYS A 185 23.98 -15.36 16.92
CA LYS A 185 22.95 -14.87 17.84
C LYS A 185 22.50 -13.46 17.46
N VAL A 186 21.32 -13.10 17.96
CA VAL A 186 20.72 -11.77 17.77
C VAL A 186 20.42 -11.17 19.13
N PHE A 187 20.54 -9.84 19.27
CA PHE A 187 20.07 -9.15 20.47
C PHE A 187 18.56 -8.97 20.44
N TRP A 188 18.05 -8.57 19.28
CA TRP A 188 16.64 -8.24 19.09
C TRP A 188 16.20 -8.58 17.69
N ASP A 189 14.94 -8.99 17.54
CA ASP A 189 14.32 -9.18 16.23
C ASP A 189 12.94 -8.51 16.08
N SER A 190 12.48 -8.37 14.84
CA SER A 190 11.19 -7.76 14.51
C SER A 190 9.97 -8.55 15.00
N ARG A 191 10.15 -9.78 15.49
CA ARG A 191 9.07 -10.58 16.08
C ARG A 191 8.91 -10.29 17.57
N GLY A 192 9.68 -9.35 18.12
CA GLY A 192 9.69 -9.02 19.54
C GLY A 192 10.43 -10.06 20.38
N THR A 193 11.21 -10.95 19.75
CA THR A 193 12.06 -11.87 20.48
C THR A 193 13.25 -11.09 21.01
N LYS A 194 13.29 -10.85 22.32
CA LYS A 194 14.52 -10.54 23.03
C LYS A 194 15.26 -11.86 23.19
N ILE A 195 16.22 -12.18 22.33
CA ILE A 195 17.12 -13.30 22.64
C ILE A 195 18.14 -12.72 23.62
N GLY A 196 17.76 -12.73 24.90
CA GLY A 196 18.63 -12.34 26.00
C GLY A 196 19.84 -13.25 25.96
N TYR A 197 20.99 -12.68 25.63
CA TYR A 197 22.25 -13.38 25.74
C TYR A 197 22.57 -13.51 27.23
N ASN A 198 22.42 -14.70 27.80
CA ASN A 198 22.87 -14.97 29.16
C ASN A 198 24.33 -15.42 29.13
N TRP A 199 25.27 -14.48 29.31
CA TRP A 199 26.71 -14.77 29.25
C TRP A 199 27.16 -15.90 30.18
N ALA A 200 26.45 -16.14 31.29
CA ALA A 200 26.77 -17.20 32.25
C ALA A 200 26.25 -18.59 31.84
N GLU A 201 25.22 -18.68 30.99
CA GLU A 201 24.60 -19.95 30.57
C GLU A 201 25.02 -20.39 29.15
N ASP A 202 25.41 -19.42 28.32
CA ASP A 202 25.60 -19.60 26.88
C ASP A 202 27.06 -19.74 26.42
N ASN A 203 28.01 -19.72 27.37
CA ASN A 203 29.46 -19.94 27.18
C ASN A 203 29.95 -21.20 27.89
#